data_AF-A0AAJ0PV97-F1
#
_entry.id   AF-A0AAJ0PV97-F1
#
_cell.length_a   1.000
_cell.length_b   1.000
_cell.length_c   1.000
_cell.angle_alpha   90.00
_cell.angle_beta   90.00
_cell.angle_gamma   90.00
#
_symmetry.space_group_name_H-M   'P 1'
#
loop_
_entity.id
_entity.type
_entity.pdbx_description
1 polymer ?
#
loop_
_entity_poly.entity_id
_entity_poly.type
_entity_poly.pdbx_seq_one_letter_code
_entity_poly.pdbx_strand_id
1 'polypeptide(L)'
;MNLAAYYPVLLFLLVGTGLGIALVSIGKILGPNKPDSEKNAPYECGFEAFEDARMKFDVRYYLVAILFIIFDLETAFLFPWGVALREIGWPGFIAMMIFLLEFLLGFAYIWKKGGLDWE
;
A
#
# COMPACT_ATOMS: atom_id res chain seq x y z
N MET A 1 4.12 -19.58 -22.51
CA MET A 1 3.99 -19.49 -21.04
C MET A 1 3.08 -20.60 -20.56
N ASN A 2 3.52 -21.41 -19.61
CA ASN A 2 2.68 -22.48 -19.03
C ASN A 2 1.88 -21.91 -17.85
N LEU A 3 0.56 -21.78 -18.01
CA LEU A 3 -0.32 -21.27 -16.95
C LEU A 3 -0.36 -22.20 -15.72
N ALA A 4 -0.01 -23.48 -15.86
CA ALA A 4 0.03 -24.42 -14.74
C ALA A 4 1.03 -23.99 -13.66
N ALA A 5 2.05 -23.20 -13.99
CA ALA A 5 3.00 -22.66 -13.01
C ALA A 5 2.35 -21.69 -12.00
N TYR A 6 1.19 -21.11 -12.32
CA TYR A 6 0.45 -20.22 -11.40
C TYR A 6 -0.55 -20.97 -10.50
N TYR A 7 -0.78 -22.27 -10.75
CA TYR A 7 -1.71 -23.06 -9.95
C TYR A 7 -1.35 -23.08 -8.45
N PRO A 8 -0.08 -23.24 -8.03
CA PRO A 8 0.29 -23.17 -6.61
C PRO A 8 -0.01 -21.80 -5.98
N VAL A 9 0.14 -20.70 -6.75
CA VAL A 9 -0.16 -19.34 -6.27
C VAL A 9 -1.66 -19.19 -6.03
N LEU A 10 -2.49 -19.62 -6.98
CA LEU A 10 -3.95 -19.60 -6.83
C LEU A 10 -4.40 -20.43 -5.63
N LEU A 11 -3.85 -21.64 -5.47
CA LEU A 11 -4.17 -22.52 -4.35
C LEU A 11 -3.74 -21.91 -3.02
N PHE A 12 -2.58 -21.26 -2.95
CA PHE A 12 -2.13 -20.55 -1.75
C PHE A 12 -3.08 -19.43 -1.37
N LEU A 13 -3.53 -18.61 -2.33
CA LEU A 13 -4.50 -17.55 -2.08
C LEU A 13 -5.83 -18.13 -1.56
N LEU A 14 -6.36 -19.18 -2.20
CA LEU A 14 -7.62 -19.79 -1.80
C LEU A 14 -7.55 -20.41 -0.40
N VAL A 15 -6.49 -21.16 -0.10
CA VAL A 15 -6.30 -21.79 1.22
C VAL A 15 -6.06 -20.73 2.28
N GLY A 16 -5.21 -19.74 2.02
CA GLY A 16 -4.92 -18.66 2.98
C GLY A 16 -6.16 -17.83 3.31
N THR A 17 -6.89 -17.38 2.29
CA THR A 17 -8.15 -16.64 2.49
C THR A 17 -9.22 -17.52 3.14
N GLY A 18 -9.35 -18.78 2.70
CA GLY A 18 -10.30 -19.74 3.26
C GLY A 18 -10.03 -20.01 4.74
N LEU A 19 -8.77 -20.18 5.12
CA LEU A 19 -8.37 -20.35 6.51
C LEU A 19 -8.67 -19.10 7.34
N GLY A 20 -8.36 -17.91 6.83
CA GLY A 20 -8.68 -16.64 7.49
C GLY A 20 -10.19 -16.50 7.77
N ILE A 21 -11.02 -16.78 6.77
CA ILE A 21 -12.49 -16.77 6.91
C ILE A 21 -12.95 -17.83 7.91
N ALA A 22 -12.41 -19.04 7.85
CA ALA A 22 -12.78 -20.13 8.74
C ALA A 22 -12.48 -19.78 10.20
N LEU A 23 -11.28 -19.28 10.50
CA LEU A 23 -10.88 -18.91 11.86
C LEU A 23 -11.74 -17.77 12.43
N VAL A 24 -11.99 -16.72 11.64
CA VAL A 24 -12.89 -15.61 12.04
C VAL A 24 -14.31 -16.14 12.28
N SER A 25 -14.82 -17.01 11.41
CA SER A 25 -16.17 -17.59 11.54
C SER A 25 -16.29 -18.49 12.76
N ILE A 26 -15.29 -19.35 13.01
CA ILE A 26 -15.22 -20.19 14.21
C ILE A 26 -15.22 -19.33 15.47
N GLY A 27 -14.37 -18.29 15.52
CA GLY A 27 -14.34 -17.35 16.64
C GLY A 27 -15.68 -16.67 16.90
N LYS A 28 -16.39 -16.28 15.82
CA LYS A 28 -17.73 -15.68 15.90
C LYS A 28 -18.82 -16.65 16.36
N ILE A 29 -18.74 -17.93 15.98
CA ILE A 29 -19.74 -18.95 16.33
C ILE A 29 -19.52 -19.50 17.75
N LEU A 30 -18.26 -19.74 18.14
CA LEU A 30 -17.92 -20.31 19.44
C LEU A 30 -17.83 -19.25 20.56
N GLY A 31 -17.59 -17.98 20.20
CA GLY A 31 -17.47 -16.89 21.15
C GLY A 31 -18.82 -16.48 21.79
N PRO A 32 -18.85 -16.07 23.07
CA PRO A 32 -20.04 -15.49 23.68
C PRO A 32 -20.47 -14.22 22.93
N ASN A 33 -21.67 -14.24 22.34
CA ASN A 33 -22.21 -13.09 21.61
C ASN A 33 -23.33 -12.42 22.44
N LYS A 34 -22.96 -11.39 23.22
CA LYS A 34 -23.86 -10.61 24.08
C LYS A 34 -23.69 -9.11 23.78
N PRO A 35 -24.19 -8.63 22.62
CA PRO A 35 -24.08 -7.23 22.23
C PRO A 35 -25.00 -6.39 23.13
N ASP A 36 -24.53 -5.22 23.53
CA ASP A 36 -25.32 -4.19 24.19
C ASP A 36 -24.95 -2.81 23.61
N SER A 37 -25.70 -1.77 23.97
CA SER A 37 -25.47 -0.41 23.43
C SER A 37 -24.07 0.10 23.75
N GLU A 38 -23.59 -0.15 24.97
CA GLU A 38 -22.30 0.34 25.47
C GLU A 38 -21.12 -0.40 24.83
N LYS A 39 -21.19 -1.73 24.66
CA LYS A 39 -20.15 -2.54 24.02
C LYS A 39 -19.99 -2.25 22.53
N ASN A 40 -21.06 -1.78 21.88
CA ASN A 40 -21.04 -1.40 20.47
C ASN A 40 -20.80 0.10 20.27
N ALA A 41 -20.71 0.88 21.34
CA ALA A 41 -20.38 2.30 21.26
C ALA A 41 -18.90 2.48 20.86
N PRO A 42 -18.56 3.53 20.09
CA PRO A 42 -17.18 3.90 19.85
C PRO A 42 -16.41 4.12 21.16
N TYR A 43 -15.15 3.74 21.18
CA TYR A 43 -14.30 3.95 22.36
C TYR A 43 -13.96 5.43 22.51
N GLU A 44 -14.51 6.08 23.53
CA GLU A 44 -14.20 7.45 23.93
C GLU A 44 -14.07 7.54 25.46
N CYS A 45 -13.33 6.62 26.08
CA CYS A 45 -13.13 6.54 27.53
C CYS A 45 -14.43 6.53 28.37
N GLY A 46 -15.56 6.07 27.80
CA GLY A 46 -16.87 6.02 28.47
C GLY A 46 -17.74 7.27 28.29
N PHE A 47 -17.31 8.21 27.45
CA PHE A 47 -18.11 9.37 27.06
C PHE A 47 -18.82 9.14 25.72
N GLU A 48 -19.83 9.97 25.44
CA GLU A 48 -20.41 10.04 24.10
C GLU A 48 -19.39 10.66 23.13
N ALA A 49 -19.36 10.16 21.89
CA ALA A 49 -18.45 10.67 20.87
C ALA A 49 -18.63 12.19 20.70
N PHE A 50 -17.59 12.95 21.02
CA PHE A 50 -17.67 14.40 21.12
C PHE A 50 -17.63 15.13 19.78
N GLU A 51 -17.03 14.53 18.75
CA GLU A 51 -16.72 15.20 17.48
C GLU A 51 -17.41 14.55 16.28
N ASP A 52 -17.69 15.38 15.26
CA ASP A 52 -18.12 14.91 13.95
C ASP A 52 -16.95 14.15 13.29
N ALA A 53 -17.20 12.91 12.88
CA ALA A 53 -16.22 12.04 12.21
C ALA A 53 -15.76 12.58 10.83
N ARG A 54 -16.32 13.70 10.36
CA ARG A 54 -16.03 14.34 9.07
C ARG A 54 -14.99 15.46 9.16
N MET A 55 -13.96 15.28 10.00
CA MET A 55 -12.82 16.18 10.03
C MET A 55 -11.98 16.07 8.75
N LYS A 56 -11.39 17.19 8.31
CA LYS A 56 -10.43 17.17 7.21
C LYS A 56 -9.14 16.54 7.72
N PHE A 57 -8.76 15.42 7.13
CA PHE A 57 -7.45 14.83 7.35
C PHE A 57 -6.36 15.72 6.76
N ASP A 58 -5.17 15.60 7.32
CA ASP A 58 -4.02 16.37 6.91
C ASP A 58 -3.64 16.09 5.44
N VAL A 59 -3.27 17.13 4.69
CA VAL A 59 -2.85 17.01 3.29
C VAL A 59 -1.55 16.20 3.15
N ARG A 60 -0.78 16.04 4.23
CA ARG A 60 0.44 15.21 4.26
C ARG A 60 0.21 13.78 3.80
N TYR A 61 -0.92 13.16 4.15
CA TYR A 61 -1.26 11.81 3.67
C TYR A 61 -1.40 11.74 2.15
N TYR A 62 -1.96 12.81 1.55
CA TYR A 62 -2.13 12.92 0.11
C TYR A 62 -0.78 13.10 -0.62
N LEU A 63 0.13 13.91 -0.07
CA LEU A 63 1.47 14.11 -0.63
C LEU A 63 2.26 12.80 -0.67
N VAL A 64 2.20 12.02 0.42
CA VAL A 64 2.86 10.71 0.53
C VAL A 64 2.26 9.71 -0.44
N ALA A 65 0.92 9.68 -0.57
CA ALA A 65 0.25 8.79 -1.51
C ALA A 65 0.62 9.07 -2.97
N ILE A 66 0.69 10.34 -3.39
CA ILE A 66 1.13 10.69 -4.74
C ILE A 66 2.59 10.29 -4.95
N LEU A 67 3.46 10.57 -4.00
CA LEU A 67 4.86 10.20 -4.12
C LEU A 67 5.02 8.68 -4.25
N PHE A 68 4.25 7.91 -3.47
CA PHE A 68 4.22 6.46 -3.58
C PHE A 68 3.76 6.00 -4.97
N ILE A 69 2.69 6.57 -5.53
CA ILE A 69 2.21 6.22 -6.88
C ILE A 69 3.28 6.51 -7.94
N ILE A 70 3.95 7.66 -7.86
CA ILE A 70 5.02 8.03 -8.80
C ILE A 70 6.17 7.03 -8.67
N PHE A 71 6.63 6.74 -7.45
CA PHE A 71 7.71 5.79 -7.22
C PHE A 71 7.37 4.35 -7.65
N ASP A 72 6.13 3.91 -7.44
CA ASP A 72 5.66 2.59 -7.89
C ASP A 72 5.66 2.50 -9.43
N LEU A 73 5.21 3.57 -10.10
CA LEU A 73 5.25 3.68 -11.55
C LEU A 73 6.70 3.64 -12.09
N GLU A 74 7.63 4.35 -11.45
CA GLU A 74 9.07 4.31 -11.78
C GLU A 74 9.61 2.88 -11.68
N THR A 75 9.25 2.16 -10.61
CA THR A 75 9.68 0.78 -10.39
C THR A 75 9.12 -0.15 -11.46
N ALA A 76 7.89 0.08 -11.93
CA ALA A 76 7.31 -0.67 -13.04
C ALA A 76 8.10 -0.53 -14.36
N PHE A 77 8.79 0.60 -14.58
CA PHE A 77 9.72 0.78 -15.71
C PHE A 77 11.11 0.20 -15.48
N LEU A 78 11.57 0.15 -14.22
CA LEU A 78 12.87 -0.44 -13.87
C LEU A 78 12.93 -1.95 -14.15
N PHE A 79 11.85 -2.69 -13.94
CA PHE A 79 11.82 -4.14 -14.18
C PHE A 79 12.12 -4.55 -15.63
N PRO A 80 11.36 -4.10 -16.65
CA PRO A 80 11.63 -4.46 -18.04
C PRO A 80 12.99 -3.94 -18.51
N TRP A 81 13.39 -2.75 -18.08
CA TRP A 81 14.73 -2.22 -18.36
C TRP A 81 15.84 -3.12 -17.79
N GLY A 82 15.72 -3.54 -16.53
CA GLY A 82 16.72 -4.37 -15.87
C GLY A 82 16.84 -5.76 -16.52
N VAL A 83 15.72 -6.35 -16.92
CA VAL A 83 15.70 -7.64 -17.64
C VAL A 83 16.32 -7.51 -19.03
N ALA A 84 16.05 -6.42 -19.76
CA ALA A 84 16.53 -6.19 -21.12
C ALA A 84 17.88 -5.46 -21.20
N LEU A 85 18.52 -5.14 -20.08
CA LEU A 85 19.70 -4.26 -20.02
C LEU A 85 20.85 -4.70 -20.95
N ARG A 86 21.07 -6.02 -21.06
CA ARG A 86 22.11 -6.59 -21.93
C ARG A 86 21.80 -6.40 -23.42
N GLU A 87 20.52 -6.38 -23.79
CA GLU A 87 20.07 -6.24 -25.18
C GLU A 87 20.09 -4.77 -25.64
N ILE A 88 19.69 -3.86 -24.76
CA ILE A 88 19.63 -2.42 -25.04
C ILE A 88 20.96 -1.70 -24.84
N GLY A 89 21.91 -2.29 -24.09
CA GLY A 89 23.28 -1.82 -23.92
C GLY A 89 23.39 -0.41 -23.32
N TRP A 90 24.47 0.30 -23.67
CA TRP A 90 24.76 1.64 -23.17
C TRP A 90 23.66 2.69 -23.41
N PRO A 91 23.00 2.73 -24.59
CA PRO A 91 21.89 3.67 -24.80
C PRO A 91 20.75 3.48 -23.79
N GLY A 92 20.32 2.23 -23.56
CA GLY A 92 19.27 1.94 -22.59
C GLY A 92 19.70 2.19 -21.14
N PHE A 93 20.98 1.93 -20.82
CA PHE A 93 21.53 2.28 -19.52
C PHE A 93 21.46 3.80 -19.26
N ILE A 94 21.95 4.62 -20.19
CA ILE A 94 21.99 6.08 -20.04
C ILE A 94 20.56 6.65 -19.95
N ALA A 95 19.64 6.15 -20.78
CA ALA A 95 18.24 6.58 -20.75
C ALA A 95 17.60 6.35 -19.37
N MET A 96 17.83 5.18 -18.76
CA MET A 96 17.32 4.91 -17.41
C MET A 96 18.01 5.75 -16.34
N MET A 97 19.31 6.04 -16.48
CA MET A 97 20.00 6.93 -15.54
C MET A 97 19.43 8.35 -15.57
N ILE A 98 19.06 8.86 -16.76
CA ILE A 98 18.37 10.15 -16.89
C ILE A 98 16.98 10.08 -16.24
N PHE A 99 16.20 9.04 -16.54
CA PHE A 99 14.86 8.83 -15.97
C PHE A 99 14.89 8.81 -14.43
N LEU A 100 15.79 8.03 -13.84
CA LEU A 100 15.99 8.01 -12.39
C LEU A 100 16.45 9.35 -11.81
N LEU A 101 17.30 10.08 -12.54
CA LEU A 101 17.76 11.40 -12.11
C LEU A 101 16.59 12.41 -12.06
N GLU A 102 15.70 12.40 -13.05
CA GLU A 102 14.51 13.25 -13.06
C GLU A 102 13.63 13.01 -11.83
N PHE A 103 13.39 11.75 -11.48
CA PHE A 103 12.69 11.38 -10.25
C PHE A 103 13.44 11.88 -9.00
N LEU A 104 14.74 11.62 -8.90
CA LEU A 104 15.56 12.03 -7.74
C LEU A 104 15.55 13.54 -7.54
N LEU A 105 15.57 14.33 -8.61
CA LEU A 105 15.47 15.78 -8.55
C LEU A 105 14.10 16.23 -8.02
N GLY A 106 13.01 15.61 -8.50
CA GLY A 106 11.66 15.86 -7.99
C GLY A 106 11.51 15.49 -6.52
N PHE A 107 12.03 14.34 -6.12
CA PHE A 107 12.05 13.88 -4.74
C PHE A 107 12.85 14.83 -3.83
N ALA A 108 14.07 15.22 -4.24
CA ALA A 108 14.89 16.16 -3.51
C ALA A 108 14.22 17.54 -3.36
N TYR A 109 13.49 18.00 -4.38
CA TYR A 109 12.71 19.23 -4.30
C TYR A 109 11.59 19.15 -3.24
N ILE A 110 10.81 18.07 -3.26
CA ILE A 110 9.70 17.86 -2.30
C ILE A 110 10.24 17.76 -0.88
N TRP A 111 11.34 17.03 -0.68
CA TRP A 111 12.01 16.93 0.61
C TRP A 111 12.46 18.31 1.09
N LYS A 112 13.17 19.08 0.26
CA LYS A 112 13.60 20.43 0.63
C LYS A 112 12.44 21.37 0.96
N LYS A 113 11.25 21.13 0.39
CA LYS A 113 10.03 21.90 0.66
C LYS A 113 9.27 21.45 1.91
N GLY A 114 9.77 20.45 2.65
CA GLY A 114 9.12 19.92 3.84
C GLY A 114 7.85 19.14 3.53
N GLY A 115 7.66 18.69 2.28
CA GLY A 115 6.49 17.89 1.89
C GLY A 115 6.45 16.51 2.53
N LEU A 116 7.52 16.12 3.22
CA LEU A 116 7.69 14.87 3.95
C LEU A 116 7.89 15.09 5.46
N ASP A 117 7.75 16.31 5.96
CA ASP A 117 7.92 16.59 7.38
C ASP A 117 6.67 16.16 8.16
N TRP A 118 6.89 15.44 9.27
CA TRP A 118 5.83 14.82 10.09
C TRP A 118 5.69 15.45 11.48
N GLU A 119 6.29 16.62 11.67
CA GLU A 119 6.14 17.43 12.89
C GLU A 119 4.94 18.39 12.81
#